data_AF-U4V085-F1
#
_entry.id   AF-U4V085-F1
#
_cell.length_a   1.000
_cell.length_b   1.000
_cell.length_c   1.000
_cell.angle_alpha   90.00
_cell.angle_beta   90.00
_cell.angle_gamma   90.00
#
_symmetry.space_group_name_H-M   'P 1'
#
loop_
_entity.id
_entity.type
_entity.pdbx_description
1 polymer ?
#
loop_
_entity_poly.entity_id
_entity_poly.type
_entity_poly.pdbx_seq_one_letter_code
_entity_poly.pdbx_strand_id
1 'polypeptide(L)'
;MLNISECAVAEKEESFVVTLYNPLGRPVSKYVRLPVVDDNEEQIDIRNPSGGRVIAQIVPIHESVLAVPGRNSEAKFDLVFVAEDIPALGYKSYFIQRTRQKSPAGRVTKSQAFPGKLRSLAETLGVSVEFQYYTGNSGDSSSADSTPSTPYIFRPHPDIPLQSIEVSHVTTYSGPLLTEDHVYYNDWFSAVVRHYNDSLVSEYVHLVGPLPYDENGVEVIVRFTADFEGKVYTDTNGREFIERIRNFRPTWNITVVEPEAANYYPVTTGISIQDGSTKGIVVLNDRAQGGGSVVDQTIELM
;
A
#
# COMPACT_ATOMS: atom_id res chain seq x y z
N MET A 1 10.26 -14.95 3.12
CA MET A 1 9.22 -14.00 3.52
C MET A 1 9.12 -12.89 2.47
N LEU A 2 8.08 -12.90 1.63
CA LEU A 2 8.01 -11.98 0.47
C LEU A 2 7.77 -10.51 0.88
N ASN A 3 7.15 -10.25 2.04
CA ASN A 3 6.93 -8.89 2.54
C ASN A 3 8.22 -8.13 2.90
N ILE A 4 9.32 -8.85 3.16
CA ILE A 4 10.66 -8.29 3.37
C ILE A 4 11.62 -8.67 2.23
N SER A 5 11.08 -9.04 1.07
CA SER A 5 11.84 -9.45 -0.12
C SER A 5 12.90 -10.51 0.17
N GLU A 6 12.48 -11.62 0.81
CA GLU A 6 13.31 -12.79 1.10
C GLU A 6 12.66 -14.07 0.55
N CYS A 7 13.39 -14.82 -0.28
CA CYS A 7 12.98 -16.12 -0.83
C CYS A 7 14.19 -16.96 -1.24
N ALA A 8 14.61 -17.88 -0.37
CA ALA A 8 15.82 -18.70 -0.58
C ALA A 8 15.87 -19.40 -1.95
N VAL A 9 14.73 -19.92 -2.44
CA VAL A 9 14.67 -20.62 -3.75
C VAL A 9 14.94 -19.66 -4.91
N ALA A 10 14.28 -18.50 -4.93
CA ALA A 10 14.46 -17.51 -5.99
C ALA A 10 15.87 -16.88 -5.97
N GLU A 11 16.47 -16.80 -4.78
CA GLU A 11 17.79 -16.23 -4.56
C GLU A 11 18.95 -17.18 -4.88
N LYS A 12 18.80 -18.50 -4.66
CA LYS A 12 19.92 -19.45 -4.71
C LYS A 12 19.89 -20.44 -5.88
N GLU A 13 18.70 -20.78 -6.39
CA GLU A 13 18.60 -21.80 -7.44
C GLU A 13 18.82 -21.19 -8.83
N GLU A 14 19.60 -21.87 -9.68
CA GLU A 14 19.82 -21.47 -11.08
C GLU A 14 18.55 -21.66 -11.92
N SER A 15 17.71 -22.65 -11.57
CA SER A 15 16.41 -22.86 -12.20
C SER A 15 15.41 -23.49 -11.23
N PHE A 16 14.15 -23.10 -11.33
CA PHE A 16 13.09 -23.58 -10.45
C PHE A 16 11.70 -23.44 -11.10
N VAL A 17 10.71 -24.12 -10.54
CA VAL A 17 9.31 -24.06 -10.98
C VAL A 17 8.49 -23.28 -9.96
N VAL A 18 7.75 -22.28 -10.43
CA VAL A 18 6.76 -21.54 -9.64
C VAL A 18 5.37 -22.04 -10.01
N THR A 19 4.70 -22.69 -9.07
CA THR A 19 3.31 -23.13 -9.25
C THR A 19 2.37 -22.18 -8.51
N LEU A 20 1.49 -21.54 -9.27
CA LEU A 20 0.53 -20.56 -8.77
C LEU A 20 -0.84 -21.22 -8.71
N TYR A 21 -1.42 -21.30 -7.52
CA TYR A 21 -2.77 -21.79 -7.31
C TYR A 21 -3.75 -20.63 -7.16
N ASN A 22 -4.85 -20.67 -7.90
CA ASN A 22 -5.95 -19.73 -7.81
C ASN A 22 -7.09 -20.35 -6.97
N PRO A 23 -7.31 -19.88 -5.74
CA PRO A 23 -8.39 -20.37 -4.89
C PRO A 23 -9.77 -19.80 -5.25
N LEU A 24 -9.87 -18.87 -6.21
CA LEU A 24 -11.13 -18.22 -6.57
C LEU A 24 -11.92 -19.06 -7.58
N GLY A 25 -13.25 -18.96 -7.52
CA GLY A 25 -14.17 -19.60 -8.46
C GLY A 25 -14.21 -18.99 -9.88
N ARG A 26 -13.25 -18.13 -10.23
CA ARG A 26 -13.13 -17.48 -11.53
C ARG A 26 -11.65 -17.42 -11.96
N PRO A 27 -11.35 -17.42 -13.27
CA PRO A 27 -9.98 -17.21 -13.72
C PRO A 27 -9.47 -15.84 -13.30
N VAL A 28 -8.17 -15.74 -13.01
CA VAL A 28 -7.52 -14.47 -12.66
C VAL A 28 -6.15 -14.34 -13.31
N SER A 29 -5.81 -13.11 -13.68
CA SER A 29 -4.46 -12.71 -14.01
C SER A 29 -3.86 -11.95 -12.84
N LYS A 30 -2.62 -12.27 -12.46
CA LYS A 30 -1.95 -11.64 -11.32
C LYS A 30 -0.48 -11.36 -11.61
N TYR A 31 -0.01 -10.22 -11.13
CA TYR A 31 1.41 -9.91 -11.07
C TYR A 31 2.07 -10.78 -10.01
N VAL A 32 3.13 -11.47 -10.40
CA VAL A 32 3.96 -12.30 -9.52
C VAL A 32 5.26 -11.56 -9.29
N ARG A 33 5.67 -11.45 -8.03
CA ARG A 33 6.88 -10.75 -7.60
C ARG A 33 7.77 -11.70 -6.80
N LEU A 34 9.03 -11.84 -7.20
CA LEU A 34 10.00 -12.72 -6.55
C LEU A 34 11.31 -11.95 -6.29
N PRO A 35 11.85 -11.99 -5.07
CA PRO A 35 13.12 -11.36 -4.76
C PRO A 35 14.26 -12.16 -5.42
N VAL A 36 15.13 -11.46 -6.14
CA VAL A 36 16.25 -12.04 -6.88
C VAL A 36 17.54 -11.27 -6.62
N VAL A 37 18.65 -11.99 -6.74
CA VAL A 37 19.99 -11.41 -6.78
C VAL A 37 20.27 -11.02 -8.24
N ASP A 38 20.61 -9.76 -8.50
CA ASP A 38 21.02 -9.29 -9.83
C ASP A 38 22.53 -9.07 -9.81
N ASP A 39 23.26 -9.96 -10.48
CA ASP A 39 24.72 -9.91 -10.60
C ASP A 39 25.18 -9.19 -11.90
N ASN A 40 24.28 -8.47 -12.59
CA ASN A 40 24.51 -7.76 -13.86
C ASN A 40 24.95 -8.61 -15.08
N GLU A 41 25.33 -9.87 -14.87
CA GLU A 41 25.79 -10.80 -15.93
C GLU A 41 24.72 -11.82 -16.36
N GLU A 42 23.73 -12.07 -15.51
CA GLU A 42 22.71 -13.09 -15.72
C GLU A 42 21.35 -12.47 -16.04
N GLN A 43 20.71 -12.97 -17.07
CA GLN A 43 19.33 -12.65 -17.41
C GLN A 43 18.40 -13.75 -16.91
N ILE A 44 17.13 -13.41 -16.72
CA ILE A 44 16.12 -14.37 -16.29
C ILE A 44 15.22 -14.71 -17.50
N ASP A 45 15.13 -16.00 -17.83
CA ASP A 45 14.16 -16.54 -18.80
C ASP A 45 13.00 -17.17 -18.03
N ILE A 46 11.77 -16.80 -18.38
CA ILE A 46 10.56 -17.32 -17.78
C ILE A 46 9.73 -18.00 -18.87
N ARG A 47 9.37 -19.27 -18.64
CA ARG A 47 8.53 -20.06 -19.54
C ARG A 47 7.19 -20.38 -18.92
N ASN A 48 6.13 -20.18 -19.69
CA ASN A 48 4.78 -20.57 -19.33
C ASN A 48 4.56 -22.09 -19.53
N PRO A 49 3.41 -22.66 -19.14
CA PRO A 49 3.14 -24.10 -19.31
C PRO A 49 3.21 -24.62 -20.76
N SER A 50 3.03 -23.74 -21.75
CA SER A 50 3.13 -24.08 -23.17
C SER A 50 4.56 -23.97 -23.73
N GLY A 51 5.54 -23.61 -22.91
CA GLY A 51 6.93 -23.36 -23.32
C GLY A 51 7.18 -21.98 -23.95
N GLY A 52 6.15 -21.14 -24.04
CA GLY A 52 6.23 -19.76 -24.50
C GLY A 52 6.99 -18.88 -23.50
N ARG A 53 7.76 -17.91 -24.01
CA ARG A 53 8.45 -16.91 -23.17
C ARG A 53 7.45 -15.92 -22.58
N VAL A 54 7.70 -15.52 -21.34
CA VAL A 54 6.90 -14.52 -20.62
C VAL A 54 7.73 -13.24 -20.49
N ILE A 55 7.11 -12.08 -20.70
CA ILE A 55 7.75 -10.78 -20.47
C ILE A 55 7.94 -10.61 -18.96
N ALA A 56 9.14 -10.21 -18.57
CA ALA A 56 9.50 -9.94 -17.19
C ALA A 56 10.15 -8.57 -17.05
N GLN A 57 10.05 -8.02 -15.85
CA GLN A 57 10.59 -6.73 -15.44
C GLN A 57 11.37 -6.92 -14.14
N ILE A 58 12.52 -6.26 -14.01
CA ILE A 58 13.32 -6.28 -12.77
C ILE A 58 13.31 -4.88 -12.16
N VAL A 59 12.84 -4.75 -10.92
CA VAL A 59 12.72 -3.47 -10.19
C VAL A 59 13.58 -3.54 -8.93
N PRO A 60 14.36 -2.50 -8.56
CA PRO A 60 15.09 -2.52 -7.30
C PRO A 60 14.14 -2.57 -6.09
N ILE A 61 14.59 -3.21 -5.02
CA ILE A 61 13.89 -3.20 -3.72
C ILE A 61 14.13 -1.85 -3.05
N HIS A 62 13.11 -1.29 -2.41
CA HIS A 62 13.23 -0.03 -1.67
C HIS A 62 14.24 -0.16 -0.51
N GLU A 63 15.06 0.86 -0.29
CA GLU A 63 16.17 0.82 0.67
C GLU A 63 15.71 0.52 2.11
N SER A 64 14.55 1.05 2.51
CA SER A 64 13.94 0.73 3.80
C SER A 64 13.61 -0.75 3.97
N VAL A 65 13.21 -1.45 2.91
CA VAL A 65 12.95 -2.90 2.93
C VAL A 65 14.27 -3.66 3.04
N LEU A 66 15.32 -3.22 2.34
CA LEU A 66 16.66 -3.79 2.46
C LEU A 66 17.22 -3.65 3.87
N ALA A 67 16.86 -2.58 4.58
CA ALA A 67 17.30 -2.27 5.93
C ALA A 67 16.43 -2.87 7.06
N VAL A 68 15.37 -3.63 6.73
CA VAL A 68 14.48 -4.23 7.75
C VAL A 68 15.29 -5.11 8.72
N PRO A 69 15.22 -4.86 10.03
CA PRO A 69 15.89 -5.71 11.02
C PRO A 69 15.43 -7.16 10.94
N GLY A 70 16.39 -8.09 10.94
CA GLY A 70 16.11 -9.52 10.85
C GLY A 70 15.93 -10.05 9.42
N ARG A 71 15.97 -9.19 8.39
CA ARG A 71 16.02 -9.63 6.99
C ARG A 71 17.32 -10.37 6.71
N ASN A 72 17.22 -11.61 6.22
CA ASN A 72 18.38 -12.44 5.89
C ASN A 72 18.34 -12.85 4.40
N SER A 73 18.57 -11.87 3.54
CA SER A 73 18.44 -12.02 2.08
C SER A 73 19.47 -11.17 1.34
N GLU A 74 20.02 -11.74 0.26
CA GLU A 74 20.96 -11.08 -0.64
C GLU A 74 20.26 -10.40 -1.81
N ALA A 75 18.94 -10.62 -1.97
CA ALA A 75 18.15 -10.00 -3.02
C ALA A 75 18.21 -8.47 -2.93
N LYS A 76 18.43 -7.83 -4.08
CA LYS A 76 18.41 -6.36 -4.24
C LYS A 76 17.34 -5.88 -5.20
N PHE A 77 16.71 -6.83 -5.88
CA PHE A 77 15.71 -6.57 -6.90
C PHE A 77 14.55 -7.55 -6.75
N ASP A 78 13.41 -7.14 -7.26
CA ASP A 78 12.27 -7.98 -7.46
C ASP A 78 12.07 -8.23 -8.95
N LEU A 79 11.99 -9.52 -9.31
CA LEU A 79 11.52 -9.99 -10.60
C LEU A 79 9.99 -9.94 -10.62
N VAL A 80 9.42 -9.27 -11.62
CA VAL A 80 7.99 -9.15 -11.83
C VAL A 80 7.59 -9.73 -13.18
N PHE A 81 6.54 -10.54 -13.21
CA PHE A 81 5.89 -11.00 -14.45
C PHE A 81 4.38 -11.17 -14.22
N VAL A 82 3.60 -11.21 -15.30
CA VAL A 82 2.15 -11.45 -15.21
C VAL A 82 1.86 -12.93 -15.45
N ALA A 83 1.18 -13.55 -14.49
CA ALA A 83 0.61 -14.87 -14.65
C ALA A 83 -0.83 -14.74 -15.15
N GLU A 84 -1.00 -14.82 -16.46
CA GLU A 84 -2.28 -14.63 -17.15
C GLU A 84 -3.19 -15.85 -17.00
N ASP A 85 -4.50 -15.61 -16.83
CA ASP A 85 -5.58 -16.60 -16.91
C ASP A 85 -5.35 -17.87 -16.07
N ILE A 86 -4.95 -17.72 -14.81
CA ILE A 86 -4.86 -18.87 -13.89
C ILE A 86 -6.29 -19.41 -13.70
N PRO A 87 -6.58 -20.69 -14.03
CA PRO A 87 -7.94 -21.22 -14.03
C PRO A 87 -8.62 -21.10 -12.66
N ALA A 88 -9.96 -21.01 -12.67
CA ALA A 88 -10.77 -21.09 -11.45
C ALA A 88 -10.46 -22.38 -10.67
N LEU A 89 -10.22 -22.27 -9.37
CA LEU A 89 -9.87 -23.41 -8.50
C LEU A 89 -8.73 -24.28 -9.06
N GLY A 90 -7.83 -23.69 -9.84
CA GLY A 90 -6.80 -24.38 -10.60
C GLY A 90 -5.41 -23.79 -10.40
N TYR A 91 -4.44 -24.27 -11.18
CA TYR A 91 -3.07 -23.80 -11.09
C TYR A 91 -2.40 -23.64 -12.46
N LYS A 92 -1.33 -22.85 -12.48
CA LYS A 92 -0.38 -22.75 -13.60
C LYS A 92 1.04 -22.81 -13.06
N SER A 93 1.92 -23.50 -13.80
CA SER A 93 3.34 -23.64 -13.43
C SER A 93 4.22 -22.92 -14.43
N TYR A 94 5.15 -22.12 -13.93
CA TYR A 94 6.11 -21.35 -14.71
C TYR A 94 7.51 -21.86 -14.40
N PHE A 95 8.33 -22.07 -15.43
CA PHE A 95 9.73 -22.45 -15.28
C PHE A 95 10.60 -21.19 -15.37
N ILE A 96 11.40 -20.94 -14.34
CA ILE A 96 12.30 -19.80 -14.25
C ILE A 96 13.73 -20.31 -14.31
N GLN A 97 14.56 -19.71 -15.14
CA GLN A 97 15.96 -20.07 -15.30
C GLN A 97 16.85 -18.84 -15.48
N ARG A 98 17.98 -18.82 -14.78
CA ARG A 98 19.06 -17.84 -15.00
C ARG A 98 19.88 -18.23 -16.23
N THR A 99 20.15 -17.28 -17.09
CA THR A 99 20.81 -17.51 -18.38
C THR A 99 21.73 -16.35 -18.76
N ARG A 100 22.84 -16.67 -19.42
CA ARG A 100 23.75 -15.67 -20.01
C ARG A 100 23.29 -15.22 -21.40
N GLN A 101 22.26 -15.85 -21.96
CA GLN A 101 21.69 -15.44 -23.24
C GLN A 101 20.86 -14.17 -23.07
N LYS A 102 20.87 -13.29 -24.08
CA LYS A 102 19.97 -12.14 -24.12
C LYS A 102 18.51 -12.61 -24.10
N SER A 103 17.86 -12.41 -22.97
CA SER A 103 16.43 -12.51 -22.73
C SER A 103 15.77 -11.16 -23.10
N PRO A 104 14.51 -11.16 -23.55
CA PRO A 104 13.73 -9.94 -23.77
C PRO A 104 13.25 -9.30 -22.45
N ALA A 105 13.70 -9.77 -21.27
CA ALA A 105 13.39 -9.14 -19.99
C ALA A 105 13.81 -7.66 -20.03
N GLY A 106 12.83 -6.77 -19.97
CA GLY A 106 13.05 -5.33 -20.05
C GLY A 106 13.60 -4.83 -18.72
N ARG A 107 14.87 -4.40 -18.71
CA ARG A 107 15.40 -3.71 -17.54
C ARG A 107 14.68 -2.36 -17.40
N VAL A 108 14.26 -2.06 -16.19
CA VAL A 108 13.52 -0.82 -15.90
C VAL A 108 14.39 0.39 -16.17
N THR A 109 13.80 1.42 -16.77
CA THR A 109 14.46 2.71 -16.93
C THR A 109 14.24 3.50 -15.64
N LYS A 110 15.33 3.82 -14.93
CA LYS A 110 15.28 4.74 -13.80
C LYS A 110 15.13 6.16 -14.33
N SER A 111 14.02 6.81 -14.03
CA SER A 111 13.88 8.25 -14.24
C SER A 111 14.48 9.05 -13.08
N GLN A 112 14.76 10.33 -13.33
CA GLN A 112 15.40 11.22 -12.35
C GLN A 112 14.58 11.32 -11.05
N ALA A 113 15.30 11.50 -9.94
CA ALA A 113 14.68 11.82 -8.67
C ALA A 113 14.10 13.23 -8.72
N PHE A 114 12.83 13.39 -8.37
CA PHE A 114 12.17 14.69 -8.30
C PHE A 114 12.04 15.13 -6.83
N PRO A 115 12.45 16.36 -6.47
CA PRO A 115 12.13 16.91 -5.17
C PRO A 115 10.62 17.19 -5.10
N GLY A 116 9.97 16.65 -4.05
CA GLY A 116 8.54 16.85 -3.82
C GLY A 116 7.57 16.05 -4.70
N LYS A 117 6.28 16.28 -4.36
CA LYS A 117 4.99 15.67 -4.74
C LYS A 117 4.98 14.41 -5.64
N LEU A 118 4.39 13.35 -5.09
CA LEU A 118 4.10 12.07 -5.72
C LEU A 118 3.14 12.21 -6.91
N ARG A 119 3.60 12.10 -8.16
CA ARG A 119 2.72 12.11 -9.34
C ARG A 119 2.04 10.77 -9.58
N SER A 120 1.18 10.36 -8.66
CA SER A 120 0.45 9.08 -8.76
C SER A 120 -0.70 9.15 -9.78
N LEU A 121 -1.15 7.98 -10.25
CA LEU A 121 -2.41 7.85 -10.99
C LEU A 121 -3.60 8.48 -10.23
N ALA A 122 -3.60 8.42 -8.89
CA ALA A 122 -4.65 9.03 -8.08
C ALA A 122 -4.71 10.55 -8.31
N GLU A 123 -3.58 11.23 -8.38
CA GLU A 123 -3.54 12.67 -8.67
C GLU A 123 -4.06 13.01 -10.06
N THR A 124 -3.77 12.16 -11.05
CA THR A 124 -4.28 12.31 -12.42
C THR A 124 -5.80 12.16 -12.48
N LEU A 125 -6.38 11.42 -11.53
CA LEU A 125 -7.82 11.22 -11.37
C LEU A 125 -8.46 12.22 -10.40
N GLY A 126 -7.74 13.27 -9.97
CA GLY A 126 -8.28 14.29 -9.06
C GLY A 126 -8.30 13.87 -7.59
N VAL A 127 -7.42 12.96 -7.18
CA VAL A 127 -7.30 12.48 -5.80
C VAL A 127 -5.90 12.77 -5.25
N SER A 128 -5.84 13.55 -4.17
CA SER A 128 -4.58 13.74 -3.42
C SER A 128 -4.41 12.62 -2.40
N VAL A 129 -3.19 12.10 -2.25
CA VAL A 129 -2.85 11.09 -1.23
C VAL A 129 -1.73 11.62 -0.37
N GLU A 130 -1.97 11.70 0.94
CA GLU A 130 -1.05 12.27 1.91
C GLU A 130 -0.88 11.32 3.09
N PHE A 131 0.36 11.10 3.53
CA PHE A 131 0.62 10.41 4.79
C PHE A 131 0.82 11.44 5.88
N GLN A 132 0.12 11.24 7.00
CA GLN A 132 0.05 12.18 8.11
C GLN A 132 0.08 11.38 9.41
N TYR A 133 0.11 12.04 10.56
CA TYR A 133 -0.09 11.37 11.84
C TYR A 133 -0.77 12.27 12.87
N TYR A 134 -1.58 11.64 13.71
CA TYR A 134 -2.08 12.24 14.93
C TYR A 134 -1.06 12.05 16.06
N THR A 135 -0.87 13.08 16.86
CA THR A 135 -0.19 12.95 18.15
C THR A 135 -1.21 12.47 19.17
N GLY A 136 -0.95 11.32 19.81
CA GLY A 136 -1.82 10.75 20.82
C GLY A 136 -1.77 11.58 22.11
N ASN A 137 -2.93 11.79 22.73
CA ASN A 137 -3.01 12.49 24.01
C ASN A 137 -2.42 11.61 25.12
N SER A 138 -1.44 12.11 25.86
CA SER A 138 -0.81 11.40 27.00
C SER A 138 -1.62 11.47 28.29
N GLY A 139 -2.67 12.29 28.32
CA GLY A 139 -3.53 12.48 29.49
C GLY A 139 -2.90 13.32 30.60
N ASP A 140 -3.64 13.52 31.68
CA ASP A 140 -3.22 14.27 32.89
C ASP A 140 -3.86 13.65 34.14
N SER A 141 -3.07 13.29 35.15
CA SER A 141 -3.57 12.79 36.44
C SER A 141 -4.57 13.71 37.20
N SER A 142 -4.80 14.95 36.77
CA SER A 142 -5.54 15.98 37.53
C SER A 142 -7.07 15.98 37.36
N SER A 143 -7.65 15.31 36.36
CA SER A 143 -9.11 15.29 36.15
C SER A 143 -9.64 14.00 35.51
N ALA A 144 -10.94 13.71 35.63
CA ALA A 144 -11.57 12.53 35.01
C ALA A 144 -11.64 12.61 33.46
N ASP A 145 -11.47 13.80 32.88
CA ASP A 145 -11.48 14.07 31.42
C ASP A 145 -10.11 13.90 30.76
N SER A 146 -9.19 13.22 31.43
CA SER A 146 -7.78 13.15 31.08
C SER A 146 -7.34 11.81 30.47
N THR A 147 -8.30 11.00 30.03
CA THR A 147 -8.03 9.66 29.48
C THR A 147 -7.01 9.73 28.35
N PRO A 148 -5.86 9.03 28.44
CA PRO A 148 -4.88 9.01 27.37
C PRO A 148 -5.37 8.22 26.15
N SER A 149 -4.68 8.38 25.02
CA SER A 149 -4.76 7.41 23.92
C SER A 149 -4.18 6.07 24.37
N THR A 150 -4.83 4.96 24.01
CA THR A 150 -4.48 3.61 24.45
C THR A 150 -4.73 2.61 23.33
N PRO A 151 -4.39 1.31 23.48
CA PRO A 151 -4.73 0.28 22.50
C PRO A 151 -6.24 0.15 22.18
N TYR A 152 -7.12 0.74 23.00
CA TYR A 152 -8.59 0.68 22.82
C TYR A 152 -9.22 2.05 22.52
N ILE A 153 -8.54 3.13 22.88
CA ILE A 153 -9.08 4.48 22.83
C ILE A 153 -8.18 5.29 21.91
N PHE A 154 -8.71 5.64 20.76
CA PHE A 154 -8.13 6.67 19.92
C PHE A 154 -8.49 8.03 20.50
N ARG A 155 -7.50 8.78 20.99
CA ARG A 155 -7.67 10.16 21.45
C ARG A 155 -6.54 11.04 20.94
N PRO A 156 -6.72 11.75 19.82
CA PRO A 156 -5.75 12.75 19.39
C PRO A 156 -5.54 13.82 20.46
N HIS A 157 -4.36 14.42 20.46
CA HIS A 157 -4.06 15.57 21.30
C HIS A 157 -4.85 16.79 20.81
N PRO A 158 -5.68 17.44 21.65
CA PRO A 158 -6.61 18.48 21.21
C PRO A 158 -5.90 19.73 20.67
N ASP A 159 -4.74 20.07 21.23
CA ASP A 159 -4.00 21.28 20.85
C ASP A 159 -2.90 21.05 19.80
N ILE A 160 -2.64 19.80 19.40
CA ILE A 160 -1.61 19.49 18.40
C ILE A 160 -2.32 19.16 17.09
N PRO A 161 -2.18 19.99 16.05
CA PRO A 161 -2.82 19.72 14.78
C PRO A 161 -2.22 18.47 14.14
N LEU A 162 -2.98 17.84 13.25
CA LEU A 162 -2.49 16.77 12.41
C LEU A 162 -1.19 17.16 11.70
N GLN A 163 -0.18 16.29 11.78
CA GLN A 163 1.15 16.54 11.24
C GLN A 163 1.33 15.83 9.90
N SER A 164 1.90 16.51 8.91
CA SER A 164 2.23 15.91 7.62
C SER A 164 3.56 15.16 7.70
N ILE A 165 3.61 13.99 7.05
CA ILE A 165 4.86 13.27 6.79
C ILE A 165 5.35 13.75 5.42
N GLU A 166 6.33 14.64 5.42
CA GLU A 166 6.78 15.32 4.20
C GLU A 166 7.58 14.40 3.26
N VAL A 167 7.29 14.50 1.96
CA VAL A 167 8.05 13.79 0.92
C VAL A 167 9.40 14.49 0.73
N SER A 168 10.49 13.80 1.03
CA SER A 168 11.85 14.22 0.73
C SER A 168 12.09 14.24 -0.78
N HIS A 169 11.91 13.08 -1.42
CA HIS A 169 12.07 12.92 -2.87
C HIS A 169 11.37 11.64 -3.35
N VAL A 170 11.16 11.56 -4.67
CA VAL A 170 10.59 10.39 -5.33
C VAL A 170 11.56 9.88 -6.39
N THR A 171 11.78 8.57 -6.43
CA THR A 171 12.50 7.90 -7.52
C THR A 171 11.54 7.01 -8.29
N THR A 172 11.38 7.28 -9.59
CA THR A 172 10.45 6.53 -10.45
C THR A 172 11.18 5.51 -11.32
N TYR A 173 10.60 4.32 -11.40
CA TYR A 173 11.10 3.15 -12.12
C TYR A 173 10.05 2.70 -13.15
N SER A 174 10.22 3.06 -14.42
CA SER A 174 9.27 2.72 -15.50
C SER A 174 9.72 1.50 -16.31
N GLY A 175 8.86 0.49 -16.41
CA GLY A 175 9.11 -0.69 -17.23
C GLY A 175 7.89 -1.14 -18.06
N PRO A 176 8.03 -2.25 -18.81
CA PRO A 176 7.00 -2.71 -19.73
C PRO A 176 5.72 -3.21 -19.04
N LEU A 177 5.80 -3.63 -17.78
CA LEU A 177 4.69 -4.23 -17.04
C LEU A 177 4.03 -3.25 -16.05
N LEU A 178 4.84 -2.39 -15.43
CA LEU A 178 4.39 -1.42 -14.44
C LEU A 178 5.40 -0.28 -14.24
N THR A 179 4.94 0.80 -13.62
CA THR A 179 5.76 1.88 -13.09
C THR A 179 5.73 1.85 -11.55
N GLU A 180 6.89 1.93 -10.89
CA GLU A 180 6.98 2.05 -9.42
C GLU A 180 7.60 3.37 -9.02
N ASP A 181 6.95 4.07 -8.09
CA ASP A 181 7.48 5.23 -7.40
C ASP A 181 7.98 4.81 -6.02
N HIS A 182 9.29 4.95 -5.80
CA HIS A 182 9.91 4.85 -4.48
C HIS A 182 9.85 6.23 -3.83
N VAL A 183 9.06 6.34 -2.76
CA VAL A 183 8.75 7.59 -2.09
C VAL A 183 9.48 7.64 -0.75
N TYR A 184 10.40 8.60 -0.65
CA TYR A 184 11.25 8.79 0.51
C TYR A 184 10.69 9.93 1.35
N TYR A 185 10.47 9.66 2.64
CA TYR A 185 9.95 10.64 3.59
C TYR A 185 10.98 10.96 4.66
N ASN A 186 11.21 10.02 5.58
CA ASN A 186 12.13 10.16 6.70
C ASN A 186 12.64 8.77 7.17
N ASP A 187 13.39 8.73 8.26
CA ASP A 187 14.07 7.52 8.75
C ASP A 187 13.12 6.41 9.24
N TRP A 188 11.86 6.74 9.56
CA TRP A 188 10.87 5.80 10.11
C TRP A 188 9.67 5.56 9.19
N PHE A 189 9.60 6.27 8.06
CA PHE A 189 8.49 6.16 7.11
C PHE A 189 8.98 6.13 5.66
N SER A 190 8.47 5.17 4.89
CA SER A 190 8.71 5.08 3.45
C SER A 190 7.51 4.47 2.74
N ALA A 191 7.36 4.74 1.44
CA ALA A 191 6.32 4.11 0.65
C ALA A 191 6.80 3.73 -0.75
N VAL A 192 6.14 2.73 -1.33
CA VAL A 192 6.24 2.36 -2.74
C VAL A 192 4.84 2.42 -3.33
N VAL A 193 4.68 3.19 -4.40
CA VAL A 193 3.42 3.28 -5.15
C VAL A 193 3.58 2.58 -6.47
N ARG A 194 2.70 1.61 -6.75
CA ARG A 194 2.78 0.79 -7.96
C ARG A 194 1.61 1.09 -8.90
N HIS A 195 1.95 1.35 -10.16
CA HIS A 195 1.01 1.60 -11.23
C HIS A 195 1.17 0.51 -12.30
N TYR A 196 0.21 -0.41 -12.35
CA TYR A 196 0.19 -1.49 -13.33
C TYR A 196 -0.38 -0.99 -14.65
N ASN A 197 0.30 -1.26 -15.77
CA ASN A 197 -0.03 -0.67 -17.07
C ASN A 197 -1.43 -1.07 -17.60
N ASP A 198 -2.00 -2.17 -17.10
CA ASP A 198 -3.30 -2.74 -17.51
C ASP A 198 -4.41 -2.51 -16.47
N SER A 199 -4.17 -1.69 -15.43
CA SER A 199 -5.08 -1.54 -14.30
C SER A 199 -5.35 -0.07 -13.95
N LEU A 200 -6.59 0.22 -13.54
CA LEU A 200 -6.95 1.49 -12.89
C LEU A 200 -6.64 1.51 -11.40
N VAL A 201 -6.19 0.38 -10.85
CA VAL A 201 -5.82 0.24 -9.44
C VAL A 201 -4.35 0.60 -9.25
N SER A 202 -4.08 1.41 -8.23
CA SER A 202 -2.71 1.67 -7.75
C SER A 202 -2.54 1.05 -6.39
N GLU A 203 -1.40 0.39 -6.16
CA GLU A 203 -1.06 -0.18 -4.85
C GLU A 203 -0.17 0.80 -4.08
N TYR A 204 -0.58 1.12 -2.85
CA TYR A 204 0.20 1.94 -1.91
C TYR A 204 0.74 1.03 -0.81
N VAL A 205 2.04 0.73 -0.87
CA VAL A 205 2.71 -0.10 0.13
C VAL A 205 3.59 0.81 0.97
N HIS A 206 3.30 0.94 2.25
CA HIS A 206 4.10 1.74 3.17
C HIS A 206 4.79 0.87 4.23
N LEU A 207 5.94 1.34 4.70
CA LEU A 207 6.69 0.75 5.80
C LEU A 207 6.81 1.81 6.89
N VAL A 208 6.29 1.47 8.06
CA VAL A 208 6.29 2.31 9.26
C VAL A 208 7.17 1.64 10.31
N GLY A 209 8.16 2.36 10.82
CA GLY A 209 8.92 2.00 12.01
C GLY A 209 10.45 1.99 11.81
N PRO A 210 11.21 2.06 12.91
CA PRO A 210 10.73 2.26 14.27
C PRO A 210 10.20 3.69 14.46
N LEU A 211 9.01 3.84 15.05
CA LEU A 211 8.45 5.17 15.31
C LEU A 211 9.39 5.95 16.25
N PRO A 212 9.53 7.27 16.09
CA PRO A 212 10.34 8.08 16.98
C PRO A 212 9.79 7.94 18.41
N TYR A 213 10.69 7.83 19.39
CA TYR A 213 10.28 7.85 20.79
C TYR A 213 9.91 9.29 21.15
N ASP A 214 8.62 9.54 21.32
CA ASP A 214 8.04 10.78 21.80
C ASP A 214 7.32 10.51 23.14
N GLU A 215 7.26 11.50 24.01
CA GLU A 215 6.46 11.43 25.25
C GLU A 215 4.97 11.22 24.93
N ASN A 216 4.54 11.66 23.74
CA ASN A 216 3.22 11.41 23.19
C ASN A 216 3.23 10.28 22.15
N GLY A 217 2.08 9.63 21.94
CA GLY A 217 1.95 8.59 20.92
C GLY A 217 1.98 9.16 19.49
N VAL A 218 2.36 8.35 18.51
CA VAL A 218 2.27 8.69 17.08
C VAL A 218 1.33 7.70 16.40
N GLU A 219 0.29 8.22 15.76
CA GLU A 219 -0.76 7.44 15.13
C GLU A 219 -0.83 7.80 13.64
N VAL A 220 -0.10 7.02 12.83
CA VAL A 220 0.10 7.28 11.40
C VAL A 220 -1.16 6.99 10.61
N ILE A 221 -1.50 7.88 9.67
CA ILE A 221 -2.63 7.74 8.77
C ILE A 221 -2.21 7.94 7.32
N VAL A 222 -2.99 7.36 6.41
CA VAL A 222 -3.06 7.77 5.00
C VAL A 222 -4.40 8.45 4.75
N ARG A 223 -4.36 9.66 4.19
CA ARG A 223 -5.55 10.44 3.84
C ARG A 223 -5.65 10.58 2.33
N PHE A 224 -6.85 10.30 1.82
CA PHE A 224 -7.24 10.49 0.44
C PHE A 224 -8.20 11.68 0.38
N THR A 225 -7.88 12.68 -0.43
CA THR A 225 -8.71 13.87 -0.62
C THR A 225 -9.22 13.90 -2.05
N ALA A 226 -10.54 13.80 -2.20
CA ALA A 226 -11.23 13.90 -3.48
C ALA A 226 -11.35 15.36 -3.94
N ASP A 227 -11.40 15.60 -5.25
CA ASP A 227 -11.77 16.89 -5.84
C ASP A 227 -13.31 17.10 -5.94
N PHE A 228 -14.08 16.29 -5.22
CA PHE A 228 -15.53 16.25 -5.28
C PHE A 228 -16.15 15.93 -3.92
N GLU A 229 -17.33 16.48 -3.69
CA GLU A 229 -18.17 16.14 -2.52
C GLU A 229 -18.84 14.79 -2.72
N GLY A 230 -18.89 13.99 -1.65
CA GLY A 230 -19.46 12.65 -1.72
C GLY A 230 -19.85 12.07 -0.37
N LYS A 231 -20.72 11.06 -0.44
CA LYS A 231 -21.12 10.24 0.71
C LYS A 231 -20.04 9.22 1.02
N VAL A 232 -19.76 9.01 2.30
CA VAL A 232 -18.74 8.09 2.77
C VAL A 232 -19.37 6.77 3.23
N TYR A 233 -18.74 5.66 2.89
CA TYR A 233 -19.19 4.32 3.27
C TYR A 233 -18.04 3.48 3.79
N THR A 234 -18.28 2.69 4.84
CA THR A 234 -17.34 1.67 5.33
C THR A 234 -17.99 0.30 5.36
N ASP A 235 -17.18 -0.74 5.14
CA ASP A 235 -17.64 -2.12 5.21
C ASP A 235 -18.00 -2.56 6.65
N THR A 236 -18.80 -3.63 6.74
CA THR A 236 -19.07 -4.36 7.99
C THR A 236 -18.58 -5.79 7.84
N ASN A 237 -17.43 -6.11 8.45
CA ASN A 237 -16.81 -7.43 8.40
C ASN A 237 -16.60 -7.96 6.96
N GLY A 238 -16.24 -7.08 6.03
CA GLY A 238 -16.01 -7.40 4.62
C GLY A 238 -17.29 -7.71 3.84
N ARG A 239 -18.46 -7.28 4.33
CA ARG A 239 -19.76 -7.51 3.69
C ARG A 239 -20.41 -6.22 3.21
N GLU A 240 -21.45 -5.78 3.89
CA GLU A 240 -22.26 -4.63 3.50
C GLU A 240 -21.51 -3.32 3.79
N PHE A 241 -21.64 -2.36 2.87
CA PHE A 241 -21.16 -1.00 3.04
C PHE A 241 -22.27 -0.15 3.66
N ILE A 242 -21.97 0.51 4.77
CA ILE A 242 -22.92 1.36 5.50
C ILE A 242 -22.50 2.83 5.33
N GLU A 243 -23.48 3.69 5.02
CA GLU A 243 -23.27 5.14 4.94
C GLU A 243 -22.85 5.71 6.31
N ARG A 244 -21.78 6.49 6.32
CA ARG A 244 -21.25 7.17 7.50
C ARG A 244 -21.46 8.67 7.34
N ILE A 245 -22.23 9.26 8.25
CA ILE A 245 -22.47 10.70 8.31
C ILE A 245 -21.65 11.24 9.47
N ARG A 246 -20.77 12.20 9.18
CA ARG A 246 -19.92 12.84 10.19
C ARG A 246 -20.77 13.49 11.27
N ASN A 247 -20.36 13.34 12.54
CA ASN A 247 -21.01 13.96 13.70
C ASN A 247 -22.50 13.59 13.86
N PHE A 248 -22.91 12.42 13.36
CA PHE A 248 -24.31 11.99 13.39
C PHE A 248 -24.46 10.59 13.98
N ARG A 249 -25.59 10.37 14.67
CA ARG A 249 -26.04 9.07 15.14
C ARG A 249 -27.55 8.93 14.86
N PRO A 250 -28.01 7.79 14.30
CA PRO A 250 -29.41 7.64 13.90
C PRO A 250 -30.37 7.47 15.07
N THR A 251 -29.88 7.05 16.25
CA THR A 251 -30.71 6.64 17.39
C THR A 251 -30.67 7.60 18.58
N TRP A 252 -29.78 8.59 18.58
CA TRP A 252 -29.73 9.65 19.60
C TRP A 252 -29.04 10.92 19.09
N ASN A 253 -29.29 12.04 19.76
CA ASN A 253 -28.59 13.29 19.48
C ASN A 253 -27.20 13.27 20.14
N ILE A 254 -26.15 13.26 19.34
CA ILE A 254 -24.76 13.24 19.81
C ILE A 254 -24.26 14.65 20.12
N THR A 255 -23.61 14.81 21.28
CA THR A 255 -22.71 15.94 21.56
C THR A 255 -21.30 15.48 21.23
N VAL A 256 -20.68 16.08 20.21
CA VAL A 256 -19.35 15.69 19.75
C VAL A 256 -18.30 16.41 20.59
N VAL A 257 -17.56 15.63 21.37
CA VAL A 257 -16.46 16.11 22.22
C VAL A 257 -15.08 15.78 21.65
N GLU A 258 -14.99 14.71 20.87
CA GLU A 258 -13.77 14.24 20.19
C GLU A 258 -14.09 14.08 18.69
N PRO A 259 -13.92 15.14 17.87
CA PRO A 259 -14.45 15.18 16.51
C PRO A 259 -13.77 14.21 15.54
N GLU A 260 -12.50 13.86 15.75
CA GLU A 260 -11.82 12.86 14.94
C GLU A 260 -12.27 11.45 15.37
N ALA A 261 -12.03 11.10 16.64
CA ALA A 261 -12.29 9.77 17.16
C ALA A 261 -13.77 9.34 17.02
N ALA A 262 -14.72 10.26 17.20
CA ALA A 262 -16.15 9.97 17.06
C ALA A 262 -16.57 9.61 15.62
N ASN A 263 -15.71 9.85 14.63
CA ASN A 263 -15.97 9.60 13.21
C ASN A 263 -15.09 8.52 12.60
N TYR A 264 -14.33 7.80 13.42
CA TYR A 264 -13.63 6.58 13.04
C TYR A 264 -14.54 5.35 13.16
N TYR A 265 -14.39 4.44 12.21
CA TYR A 265 -15.11 3.18 12.10
C TYR A 265 -14.13 2.04 11.77
N PRO A 266 -14.46 0.78 12.11
CA PRO A 266 -13.72 -0.35 11.61
C PRO A 266 -13.81 -0.43 10.08
N VAL A 267 -12.66 -0.60 9.43
CA VAL A 267 -12.55 -0.86 8.00
C VAL A 267 -11.80 -2.18 7.83
N THR A 268 -12.51 -3.24 7.44
CA THR A 268 -11.94 -4.59 7.34
C THR A 268 -11.72 -5.06 5.90
N THR A 269 -12.26 -4.34 4.94
CA THR A 269 -12.03 -4.59 3.50
C THR A 269 -11.99 -3.31 2.69
N GLY A 270 -12.75 -2.27 3.06
CA GLY A 270 -12.61 -1.00 2.37
C GLY A 270 -13.50 0.13 2.86
N ILE A 271 -13.09 1.33 2.46
CA ILE A 271 -13.77 2.61 2.68
C ILE A 271 -13.92 3.31 1.32
N SER A 272 -15.01 4.04 1.13
CA SER A 272 -15.25 4.77 -0.12
C SER A 272 -15.89 6.12 0.08
N ILE A 273 -15.67 7.03 -0.87
CA ILE A 273 -16.39 8.28 -1.04
C ILE A 273 -16.98 8.33 -2.45
N GLN A 274 -18.27 8.66 -2.56
CA GLN A 274 -19.01 8.59 -3.82
C GLN A 274 -19.92 9.81 -3.98
N ASP A 275 -19.89 10.46 -5.15
CA ASP A 275 -20.72 11.65 -5.44
C ASP A 275 -22.19 11.30 -5.72
N GLY A 276 -22.51 10.01 -5.85
CA GLY A 276 -23.85 9.50 -6.20
C GLY A 276 -24.16 9.56 -7.70
N SER A 277 -23.18 9.92 -8.53
CA SER A 277 -23.30 10.01 -9.98
C SER A 277 -22.22 9.20 -10.70
N THR A 278 -21.07 9.80 -11.03
CA THR A 278 -20.01 9.19 -11.86
C THR A 278 -18.66 9.13 -11.17
N LYS A 279 -18.47 9.83 -10.05
CA LYS A 279 -17.20 9.90 -9.33
C LYS A 279 -17.25 9.08 -8.04
N GLY A 280 -16.21 8.26 -7.85
CA GLY A 280 -16.06 7.49 -6.64
C GLY A 280 -14.61 7.06 -6.44
N ILE A 281 -14.20 7.05 -5.18
CA ILE A 281 -12.91 6.51 -4.74
C ILE A 281 -13.22 5.35 -3.80
N VAL A 282 -12.58 4.21 -4.04
CA VAL A 282 -12.66 3.06 -3.16
C VAL A 282 -11.24 2.69 -2.75
N VAL A 283 -10.99 2.68 -1.45
CA VAL A 283 -9.73 2.24 -0.86
C VAL A 283 -9.95 0.87 -0.26
N LEU A 284 -9.18 -0.12 -0.72
CA LEU A 284 -9.20 -1.48 -0.20
C LEU A 284 -7.95 -1.70 0.65
N ASN A 285 -8.12 -2.22 1.86
CA ASN A 285 -7.02 -2.47 2.79
C ASN A 285 -6.70 -3.96 2.92
N ASP A 286 -5.45 -4.27 3.30
CA ASP A 286 -4.93 -5.63 3.42
C ASP A 286 -5.17 -6.26 4.81
N ARG A 287 -5.67 -5.47 5.76
CA ARG A 287 -5.91 -5.82 7.17
C ARG A 287 -6.98 -4.92 7.77
N ALA A 288 -7.50 -5.29 8.94
CA ALA A 288 -8.39 -4.41 9.69
C ALA A 288 -7.66 -3.15 10.15
N GLN A 289 -8.27 -1.99 9.89
CA GLN A 289 -7.78 -0.65 10.23
C GLN A 289 -8.92 0.20 10.79
N GLY A 290 -8.56 1.30 11.46
CA GLY A 290 -9.50 2.36 11.78
C GLY A 290 -9.58 3.33 10.62
N GLY A 291 -10.77 3.78 10.23
CA GLY A 291 -10.89 4.76 9.16
C GLY A 291 -12.19 5.54 9.20
N GLY A 292 -12.20 6.68 8.52
CA GLY A 292 -13.33 7.58 8.55
C GLY A 292 -13.18 8.78 7.63
N SER A 293 -14.03 9.78 7.86
CA SER A 293 -13.98 11.07 7.19
C SER A 293 -14.17 12.16 8.24
N VAL A 294 -13.08 12.85 8.57
CA VAL A 294 -13.06 13.89 9.61
C VAL A 294 -13.20 15.31 9.04
N VAL A 295 -12.92 15.49 7.75
CA VAL A 295 -13.09 16.73 6.99
C VAL A 295 -13.70 16.45 5.61
N ASP A 296 -14.36 17.44 5.02
CA ASP A 296 -15.09 17.27 3.76
C ASP A 296 -14.17 16.74 2.64
N GLN A 297 -14.74 15.93 1.76
CA GLN A 297 -14.06 15.33 0.61
C GLN A 297 -12.93 14.35 0.95
N THR A 298 -12.71 14.01 2.23
CA THR A 298 -11.66 13.07 2.63
C THR A 298 -12.17 11.74 3.14
N ILE A 299 -11.36 10.71 2.90
CA ILE A 299 -11.39 9.45 3.63
C ILE A 299 -9.98 9.13 4.10
N GLU A 300 -9.84 8.56 5.28
CA GLU A 300 -8.53 8.22 5.85
C GLU A 300 -8.53 6.86 6.53
N LEU A 301 -7.34 6.26 6.62
CA LEU A 301 -7.07 5.00 7.28
C LEU A 301 -5.86 5.15 8.20
N MET A 302 -5.98 4.62 9.41
CA MET A 302 -4.93 4.42 10.40
C MET A 302 -4.54 2.94 10.43
#